data_AF-A0A4Q5SNL7-F1
#
_entry.id   AF-A0A4Q5SNL7-F1
#
_cell.length_a   1.000
_cell.length_b   1.000
_cell.length_c   1.000
_cell.angle_alpha   90.00
_cell.angle_beta   90.00
_cell.angle_gamma   90.00
#
_symmetry.space_group_name_H-M   'P 1'
#
loop_
_entity.id
_entity.type
_entity.pdbx_description
1 polymer ?
#
loop_
_entity_poly.entity_id
_entity_poly.type
_entity_poly.pdbx_seq_one_letter_code
_entity_poly.pdbx_strand_id
1 'polypeptide(L)'
;LDTPLLAEASRQLAVEWFEQGGQPPLLLKSNFISTVHRRAPLDLVLVPLRDGPKVTGLSVHAGLWTSAALHSTPDEVPILRSRIASLETKFGFDPRGHTGKALAHALSGLPHDLTTAFPSAALEEIALTAMSVTDRPRPKLVLIRSALGRHLFAFVWLPRDDVSTGRRVAIGEMLEARANASLLSWSIALEDGPVALLRYTLDLRNDGRMPDAAALDVELERMVRGWLPAVEHALREDGATPARAARLALRYAPCFPFGYRNSNAPEEAARDIVPIAGLADANARSVRIYPQDGKLRIKLYRLGGPLPLSDAVPVFENFGFRVIEELPTALAGDADAYIHDFEVELPGGGTLKGDTATVEGAIAAVLEMRAENDAFNRLIVEAGLAPASVVLLRAWFRYLRQTGLSYGLVTVVEALRRAPAVATALVDRFAAAHDPARAKDSAAAIAAADAAIAAGLDAVSAIDDDRILRAISGVIRATLRTNAFAPAAAEALAFKMDS
;
A
#
# COMPACT_ATOMS: atom_id res chain seq x y z
N LEU A 1 3.76 -28.27 -36.28
CA LEU A 1 3.29 -27.51 -35.10
C LEU A 1 1.90 -28.04 -34.79
N ASP A 2 1.73 -28.79 -33.69
CA ASP A 2 0.43 -29.38 -33.33
C ASP A 2 -0.58 -28.33 -32.86
N THR A 3 -0.09 -27.16 -32.45
CA THR A 3 -0.91 -26.00 -32.08
C THR A 3 -0.88 -24.96 -33.23
N PRO A 4 -2.04 -24.47 -33.70
CA PRO A 4 -2.12 -23.56 -34.85
C PRO A 4 -1.53 -22.17 -34.54
N LEU A 5 -0.75 -21.62 -35.48
CA LEU A 5 -0.09 -20.29 -35.39
C LEU A 5 -1.06 -19.13 -35.13
N LEU A 6 -2.31 -19.29 -35.55
CA LEU A 6 -3.42 -18.37 -35.35
C LEU A 6 -4.64 -19.19 -34.91
N ALA A 7 -5.18 -18.85 -33.75
CA ALA A 7 -6.35 -19.52 -33.18
C ALA A 7 -7.60 -19.31 -34.04
N GLU A 8 -8.55 -20.24 -33.99
CA GLU A 8 -9.75 -20.21 -34.83
C GLU A 8 -10.58 -18.93 -34.65
N ALA A 9 -10.77 -18.49 -33.40
CA ALA A 9 -11.43 -17.21 -33.11
C ALA A 9 -10.73 -16.01 -33.78
N SER A 10 -9.40 -16.00 -33.83
CA SER A 10 -8.65 -14.93 -34.50
C SER A 10 -8.70 -15.05 -36.03
N ARG A 11 -8.88 -16.25 -36.59
CA ARG A 11 -9.13 -16.43 -38.03
C ARG A 11 -10.49 -15.86 -38.41
N GLN A 12 -11.52 -16.15 -37.63
CA GLN A 12 -12.86 -15.61 -37.85
C GLN A 12 -12.86 -14.07 -37.80
N LEU A 13 -12.23 -13.49 -36.77
CA LEU A 13 -12.07 -12.02 -36.67
C LEU A 13 -11.28 -11.44 -37.85
N ALA A 14 -10.27 -12.14 -38.37
CA ALA A 14 -9.53 -11.69 -39.53
C ALA A 14 -10.39 -11.68 -40.81
N VAL A 15 -11.23 -12.71 -41.00
CA VAL A 15 -12.19 -12.75 -42.11
C VAL A 15 -13.16 -11.57 -42.02
N GLU A 16 -13.77 -11.36 -40.86
CA GLU A 16 -14.67 -10.25 -40.60
C GLU A 16 -14.01 -8.88 -40.85
N TRP A 17 -12.74 -8.73 -40.44
CA TRP A 17 -11.95 -7.52 -40.69
C TRP A 17 -11.78 -7.23 -42.18
N PHE A 18 -11.51 -8.25 -43.00
CA PHE A 18 -11.40 -8.09 -44.46
C PHE A 18 -12.74 -7.86 -45.15
N GLU A 19 -13.84 -8.42 -44.62
CA GLU A 19 -15.19 -8.17 -45.12
C GLU A 19 -15.69 -6.76 -44.79
N GLN A 20 -15.22 -6.17 -43.69
CA GLN A 20 -15.49 -4.78 -43.31
C GLN A 20 -14.63 -3.74 -44.07
N GLY A 21 -13.85 -4.17 -45.06
CA GLY A 21 -13.05 -3.29 -45.92
C GLY A 21 -11.59 -3.10 -45.49
N GLY A 22 -11.09 -3.94 -44.58
CA GLY A 22 -9.67 -3.99 -44.24
C GLY A 22 -8.79 -4.29 -45.46
N GLN A 23 -7.69 -3.54 -45.60
CA GLN A 23 -6.78 -3.64 -46.75
C GLN A 23 -5.69 -4.71 -46.50
N PRO A 24 -5.40 -5.61 -47.45
CA PRO A 24 -4.32 -6.57 -47.31
C PRO A 24 -2.92 -5.94 -47.50
N PRO A 25 -1.87 -6.46 -46.85
CA PRO A 25 -1.93 -7.54 -45.86
C PRO A 25 -2.36 -7.05 -44.47
N LEU A 26 -3.01 -7.93 -43.70
CA LEU A 26 -3.22 -7.72 -42.26
C LEU A 26 -2.01 -8.25 -41.50
N LEU A 27 -1.33 -7.36 -40.77
CA LEU A 27 -0.12 -7.67 -40.00
C LEU A 27 -0.48 -7.86 -38.53
N LEU A 28 -0.04 -8.97 -37.94
CA LEU A 28 -0.33 -9.34 -36.55
C LEU A 28 0.90 -9.95 -35.87
N LYS A 29 0.86 -10.05 -34.54
CA LYS A 29 1.77 -10.91 -33.77
C LYS A 29 1.08 -12.22 -33.40
N SER A 30 1.85 -13.29 -33.31
CA SER A 30 1.42 -14.58 -32.77
C SER A 30 1.80 -14.71 -31.30
N ASN A 31 1.11 -15.57 -30.55
CA ASN A 31 1.54 -15.95 -29.20
C ASN A 31 2.67 -16.99 -29.22
N PHE A 32 3.01 -17.51 -30.41
CA PHE A 32 4.18 -18.35 -30.59
C PHE A 32 5.44 -17.51 -30.54
N ILE A 33 6.28 -17.80 -29.56
CA ILE A 33 7.62 -17.25 -29.46
C ILE A 33 8.54 -18.10 -30.33
N SER A 34 9.26 -17.45 -31.25
CA SER A 34 10.27 -18.13 -32.07
C SER A 34 11.36 -18.72 -31.18
N THR A 35 11.76 -19.95 -31.49
CA THR A 35 12.93 -20.62 -30.89
C THR A 35 14.20 -20.42 -31.71
N VAL A 36 14.08 -19.91 -32.93
CA VAL A 36 15.17 -19.74 -33.89
C VAL A 36 15.44 -18.25 -34.11
N HIS A 37 16.72 -17.90 -34.27
CA HIS A 37 17.26 -16.54 -34.44
C HIS A 37 17.10 -15.61 -33.22
N ARG A 38 15.88 -15.41 -32.70
CA ARG A 38 15.62 -14.65 -31.47
C ARG A 38 14.33 -15.08 -30.81
N ARG A 39 14.27 -14.97 -29.47
CA ARG A 39 13.03 -15.19 -28.69
C ARG A 39 12.12 -13.97 -28.80
N ALA A 40 11.28 -13.95 -29.83
CA ALA A 40 10.26 -12.92 -30.03
C ALA A 40 8.97 -13.55 -30.58
N PRO A 41 7.80 -12.93 -30.35
CA PRO A 41 6.55 -13.29 -31.01
C PRO A 41 6.71 -13.33 -32.52
N LEU A 42 6.24 -14.41 -33.17
CA LEU A 42 6.22 -14.49 -34.63
C LEU A 42 5.34 -13.40 -35.24
N ASP A 43 5.81 -12.82 -36.34
CA ASP A 43 5.04 -11.94 -37.20
C ASP A 43 4.15 -12.77 -38.12
N LEU A 44 2.89 -12.37 -38.22
CA LEU A 44 1.90 -12.98 -39.10
C LEU A 44 1.50 -11.98 -40.18
N VAL A 45 1.59 -12.41 -41.44
CA VAL A 45 1.10 -11.68 -42.61
C VAL A 45 -0.08 -12.46 -43.17
N LEU A 46 -1.27 -11.86 -43.05
CA LEU A 46 -2.52 -12.47 -43.50
C LEU A 46 -2.95 -11.82 -44.82
N VAL A 47 -3.27 -12.66 -45.80
CA VAL A 47 -3.83 -12.24 -47.08
C VAL A 47 -5.16 -12.98 -47.28
N PRO A 48 -6.27 -12.28 -47.59
CA PRO A 48 -7.55 -12.92 -47.81
C PRO A 48 -7.52 -13.64 -49.16
N LEU A 49 -7.92 -14.91 -49.16
CA LEU A 49 -8.28 -15.62 -50.38
C LEU A 49 -9.71 -15.19 -50.73
N ARG A 50 -9.91 -14.69 -51.95
CA ARG A 50 -11.19 -14.14 -52.38
C ARG A 50 -11.73 -14.90 -53.59
N ASP A 51 -13.05 -15.05 -53.60
CA ASP A 51 -13.84 -15.39 -54.79
C ASP A 51 -14.84 -14.25 -55.01
N GLY A 52 -14.53 -13.36 -55.96
CA GLY A 52 -15.21 -12.08 -56.11
C GLY A 52 -15.13 -11.21 -54.83
N PRO A 53 -16.24 -10.66 -54.32
CA PRO A 53 -16.23 -9.86 -53.10
C PRO A 53 -16.11 -10.68 -51.81
N LYS A 54 -16.36 -12.00 -51.86
CA LYS A 54 -16.41 -12.88 -50.69
C LYS A 54 -15.01 -13.37 -50.29
N VAL A 55 -14.71 -13.37 -49.00
CA VAL A 55 -13.50 -13.99 -48.45
C VAL A 55 -13.76 -15.48 -48.25
N THR A 56 -13.01 -16.35 -48.93
CA THR A 56 -13.18 -17.81 -48.89
C THR A 56 -12.13 -18.51 -48.01
N GLY A 57 -11.09 -17.79 -47.59
CA GLY A 57 -10.07 -18.29 -46.69
C GLY A 57 -8.99 -17.26 -46.40
N LEU A 58 -7.97 -17.67 -45.66
CA LEU A 58 -6.83 -16.83 -45.30
C LEU A 58 -5.53 -17.55 -45.67
N SER A 59 -4.65 -16.90 -46.41
CA SER A 59 -3.24 -17.28 -46.50
C SER A 59 -2.50 -16.67 -45.31
N VAL A 60 -1.96 -17.52 -44.43
CA VAL A 60 -1.26 -17.09 -43.21
C VAL A 60 0.23 -17.39 -43.38
N HIS A 61 1.03 -16.33 -43.51
CA HIS A 61 2.48 -16.43 -43.54
C HIS A 61 3.03 -16.05 -42.17
N ALA A 62 3.97 -16.83 -41.64
CA ALA A 62 4.56 -16.57 -40.33
C ALA A 62 6.08 -16.53 -40.41
N GLY A 63 6.70 -15.60 -39.69
CA GLY A 63 8.15 -15.46 -39.67
C GLY A 63 8.64 -14.42 -38.68
N LEU A 64 9.88 -14.00 -38.85
CA LEU A 64 10.47 -12.87 -38.15
C LEU A 64 10.99 -11.88 -39.19
N TRP A 65 10.83 -10.60 -38.93
CA TRP A 65 11.53 -9.57 -39.70
C TRP A 65 13.04 -9.74 -39.56
N THR A 66 13.76 -9.63 -40.69
CA THR A 66 15.21 -9.65 -40.72
C THR A 66 15.78 -8.44 -39.98
N SER A 67 17.03 -8.54 -39.52
CA SER A 67 17.72 -7.39 -38.94
C SER A 67 17.76 -6.22 -39.93
N ALA A 68 18.04 -6.48 -41.21
CA ALA A 68 18.07 -5.45 -42.24
C ALA A 68 16.73 -4.70 -42.37
N ALA A 69 15.60 -5.42 -42.36
CA ALA A 69 14.29 -4.78 -42.49
C ALA A 69 13.88 -3.97 -41.24
N LEU A 70 14.32 -4.39 -40.05
CA LEU A 70 14.05 -3.64 -38.82
C LEU A 70 14.88 -2.36 -38.69
N HIS A 71 16.05 -2.29 -39.33
CA HIS A 71 16.92 -1.11 -39.30
C HIS A 71 16.86 -0.29 -40.61
N SER A 72 15.98 -0.63 -41.56
CA SER A 72 15.73 0.20 -42.75
C SER A 72 15.23 1.58 -42.33
N THR A 73 15.58 2.63 -43.05
CA THR A 73 15.04 3.95 -42.71
C THR A 73 13.52 4.00 -43.01
N PRO A 74 12.70 4.73 -42.24
CA PRO A 74 11.26 4.78 -42.46
C PRO A 74 10.85 5.21 -43.88
N ASP A 75 11.66 6.04 -44.55
CA ASP A 75 11.46 6.49 -45.93
C ASP A 75 11.65 5.38 -46.98
N GLU A 76 12.42 4.35 -46.67
CA GLU A 76 12.62 3.18 -47.53
C GLU A 76 11.47 2.17 -47.40
N VAL A 77 10.69 2.24 -46.32
CA VAL A 77 9.54 1.37 -46.08
C VAL A 77 8.27 2.02 -46.67
N PRO A 78 7.68 1.50 -47.76
CA PRO A 78 6.64 2.22 -48.51
C PRO A 78 5.43 2.66 -47.68
N ILE A 79 4.98 1.81 -46.75
CA ILE A 79 3.86 2.11 -45.85
C ILE A 79 4.25 3.23 -44.89
N LEU A 80 5.41 3.14 -44.22
CA LEU A 80 5.85 4.15 -43.27
C LEU A 80 6.11 5.50 -43.95
N ARG A 81 6.78 5.50 -45.11
CA ARG A 81 6.95 6.71 -45.94
C ARG A 81 5.62 7.41 -46.22
N SER A 82 4.59 6.66 -46.63
CA SER A 82 3.25 7.24 -46.89
C SER A 82 2.60 7.78 -45.61
N ARG A 83 2.79 7.11 -44.47
CA ARG A 83 2.29 7.56 -43.16
C ARG A 83 3.01 8.82 -42.69
N ILE A 84 4.33 8.91 -42.86
CA ILE A 84 5.14 10.10 -42.57
C ILE A 84 4.62 11.28 -43.36
N ALA A 85 4.51 11.15 -44.69
CA ALA A 85 4.01 12.23 -45.55
C ALA A 85 2.60 12.68 -45.14
N SER A 86 1.75 11.75 -44.68
CA SER A 86 0.41 12.07 -44.17
C SER A 86 0.45 12.88 -42.87
N LEU A 87 1.34 12.51 -41.93
CA LEU A 87 1.53 13.24 -40.67
C LEU A 87 2.15 14.62 -40.90
N GLU A 88 3.15 14.71 -41.78
CA GLU A 88 3.78 15.97 -42.17
C GLU A 88 2.76 16.93 -42.76
N THR A 89 1.91 16.45 -43.67
CA THR A 89 0.82 17.24 -44.25
C THR A 89 -0.19 17.66 -43.19
N LYS A 90 -0.59 16.75 -42.30
CA LYS A 90 -1.59 17.00 -41.25
C LYS A 90 -1.14 18.09 -40.27
N PHE A 91 0.11 18.06 -39.84
CA PHE A 91 0.65 18.99 -38.84
C PHE A 91 1.42 20.17 -39.44
N GLY A 92 1.53 20.24 -40.78
CA GLY A 92 2.29 21.29 -41.46
C GLY A 92 3.79 21.22 -41.18
N PHE A 93 4.35 20.03 -40.95
CA PHE A 93 5.77 19.86 -40.73
C PHE A 93 6.51 19.93 -42.07
N ASP A 94 7.49 20.82 -42.17
CA ASP A 94 8.45 20.80 -43.28
C ASP A 94 9.38 19.58 -43.10
N PRO A 95 9.45 18.62 -44.05
CA PRO A 95 10.34 17.47 -43.99
C PRO A 95 11.81 17.85 -43.82
N ARG A 96 12.21 19.04 -44.33
CA ARG A 96 13.59 19.56 -44.21
C ARG A 96 13.80 20.36 -42.93
N GLY A 97 12.72 20.78 -42.29
CA GLY A 97 12.72 21.52 -41.04
C GLY A 97 13.07 20.66 -39.83
N HIS A 98 13.27 21.29 -38.68
CA HIS A 98 13.61 20.58 -37.45
C HIS A 98 12.53 19.58 -37.03
N THR A 99 11.26 19.96 -37.09
CA THR A 99 10.14 19.11 -36.64
C THR A 99 9.92 17.91 -37.56
N GLY A 100 10.06 18.08 -38.89
CA GLY A 100 9.99 16.95 -39.84
C GLY A 100 11.11 15.94 -39.62
N LYS A 101 12.35 16.42 -39.44
CA LYS A 101 13.49 15.54 -39.09
C LYS A 101 13.29 14.82 -37.75
N ALA A 102 12.71 15.50 -36.76
CA ALA A 102 12.39 14.89 -35.46
C ALA A 102 11.34 13.79 -35.59
N LEU A 103 10.32 13.96 -36.45
CA LEU A 103 9.33 12.91 -36.74
C LEU A 103 9.97 11.68 -37.38
N ALA A 104 10.78 11.87 -38.42
CA ALA A 104 11.48 10.78 -39.10
C ALA A 104 12.43 10.03 -38.14
N HIS A 105 13.15 10.77 -37.29
CA HIS A 105 14.01 10.20 -36.26
C HIS A 105 13.20 9.39 -35.23
N ALA A 106 12.11 9.95 -34.70
CA ALA A 106 11.25 9.25 -33.74
C ALA A 106 10.67 7.94 -34.29
N LEU A 107 10.27 7.92 -35.57
CA LEU A 107 9.78 6.70 -36.22
C LEU A 107 10.89 5.68 -36.48
N SER A 108 12.12 6.13 -36.72
CA SER A 108 13.28 5.25 -36.91
C SER A 108 13.60 4.45 -35.63
N GLY A 109 13.33 5.01 -34.45
CA GLY A 109 13.52 4.32 -33.17
C GLY A 109 12.36 3.42 -32.75
N LEU A 110 11.25 3.45 -33.48
CA LEU A 110 10.08 2.60 -33.21
C LEU A 110 10.16 1.28 -34.00
N PRO A 111 9.61 0.18 -33.47
CA PRO A 111 9.61 -1.13 -34.14
C PRO A 111 8.83 -1.09 -35.46
N HIS A 112 9.51 -1.16 -36.61
CA HIS A 112 8.87 -1.20 -37.93
C HIS A 112 7.87 -2.35 -38.08
N ASP A 113 8.13 -3.49 -37.44
CA ASP A 113 7.24 -4.64 -37.43
C ASP A 113 5.88 -4.36 -36.76
N LEU A 114 5.84 -3.40 -35.83
CA LEU A 114 4.60 -2.98 -35.17
C LEU A 114 4.03 -1.69 -35.78
N THR A 115 4.85 -0.68 -36.06
CA THR A 115 4.38 0.61 -36.57
C THR A 115 3.75 0.49 -37.95
N THR A 116 4.19 -0.45 -38.79
CA THR A 116 3.55 -0.77 -40.08
C THR A 116 2.17 -1.41 -39.91
N ALA A 117 1.94 -2.12 -38.81
CA ALA A 117 0.68 -2.81 -38.51
C ALA A 117 -0.34 -1.92 -37.79
N PHE A 118 0.09 -0.80 -37.20
CA PHE A 118 -0.76 0.04 -36.38
C PHE A 118 -1.78 0.86 -37.19
N PRO A 119 -2.99 1.09 -36.64
CA PRO A 119 -3.91 2.09 -37.16
C PRO A 119 -3.27 3.48 -37.19
N SER A 120 -3.73 4.35 -38.10
CA SER A 120 -3.14 5.68 -38.29
C SER A 120 -3.16 6.53 -37.03
N ALA A 121 -4.25 6.50 -36.25
CA ALA A 121 -4.35 7.23 -34.99
C ALA A 121 -3.34 6.74 -33.93
N ALA A 122 -3.14 5.42 -33.84
CA ALA A 122 -2.17 4.84 -32.91
C ALA A 122 -0.72 5.15 -33.33
N LEU A 123 -0.43 5.12 -34.64
CA LEU A 123 0.87 5.52 -35.16
C LEU A 123 1.15 7.02 -34.94
N GLU A 124 0.14 7.86 -35.09
CA GLU A 124 0.23 9.29 -34.79
C GLU A 124 0.55 9.53 -33.32
N GLU A 125 -0.22 8.93 -32.41
CA GLU A 125 -0.04 9.07 -30.96
C GLU A 125 1.36 8.64 -30.52
N ILE A 126 1.81 7.46 -30.96
CA ILE A 126 3.13 6.94 -30.57
C ILE A 126 4.28 7.76 -31.16
N ALA A 127 4.15 8.23 -32.41
CA ALA A 127 5.19 9.04 -33.05
C ALA A 127 5.31 10.42 -32.39
N LEU A 128 4.19 11.09 -32.14
CA LEU A 128 4.19 12.39 -31.44
C LEU A 128 4.68 12.26 -30.00
N THR A 129 4.33 11.17 -29.31
CA THR A 129 4.83 10.89 -27.97
C THR A 129 6.34 10.66 -27.99
N ALA A 130 6.84 9.83 -28.91
CA ALA A 130 8.26 9.60 -29.09
C ALA A 130 9.04 10.91 -29.37
N MET A 131 8.50 11.80 -30.21
CA MET A 131 9.08 13.13 -30.41
C MET A 131 9.08 13.97 -29.11
N SER A 132 7.96 14.00 -28.39
CA SER A 132 7.82 14.79 -27.16
C SER A 132 8.78 14.35 -26.06
N VAL A 133 8.99 13.03 -25.88
CA VAL A 133 9.85 12.51 -24.80
C VAL A 133 11.33 12.63 -25.15
N THR A 134 11.68 12.63 -26.44
CA THR A 134 13.05 12.91 -26.88
C THR A 134 13.42 14.38 -26.65
N ASP A 135 12.51 15.31 -26.93
CA ASP A 135 12.71 16.75 -26.65
C ASP A 135 12.67 17.07 -25.15
N ARG A 136 11.75 16.45 -24.41
CA ARG A 136 11.57 16.63 -22.96
C ARG A 136 11.58 15.28 -22.24
N PRO A 137 12.76 14.81 -21.80
CA PRO A 137 12.91 13.50 -21.16
C PRO A 137 12.05 13.38 -19.91
N ARG A 138 11.14 12.40 -19.93
CA ARG A 138 10.26 12.08 -18.80
C ARG A 138 9.72 10.65 -18.93
N PRO A 139 9.29 10.05 -17.82
CA PRO A 139 8.50 8.84 -17.86
C PRO A 139 7.24 9.08 -18.69
N LYS A 140 6.93 8.16 -19.60
CA LYS A 140 5.69 8.21 -20.37
C LYS A 140 5.37 6.82 -20.89
N LEU A 141 4.09 6.49 -21.00
CA LEU A 141 3.66 5.29 -21.71
C LEU A 141 2.59 5.55 -22.75
N VAL A 142 2.55 4.68 -23.75
CA VAL A 142 1.49 4.59 -24.75
C VAL A 142 1.06 3.13 -24.86
N LEU A 143 -0.26 2.90 -24.85
CA LEU A 143 -0.85 1.57 -24.95
C LEU A 143 -1.56 1.44 -26.29
N ILE A 144 -1.21 0.41 -27.06
CA ILE A 144 -1.80 0.15 -28.37
C ILE A 144 -2.36 -1.26 -28.39
N ARG A 145 -3.63 -1.39 -28.76
CA ARG A 145 -4.25 -2.69 -29.00
C ARG A 145 -3.98 -3.16 -30.42
N SER A 146 -3.64 -4.43 -30.60
CA SER A 146 -3.55 -5.06 -31.92
C SER A 146 -4.87 -5.00 -32.69
N ALA A 147 -4.80 -5.09 -34.03
CA ALA A 147 -5.97 -4.96 -34.91
C ALA A 147 -7.11 -5.95 -34.59
N LEU A 148 -6.79 -7.19 -34.20
CA LEU A 148 -7.78 -8.21 -33.81
C LEU A 148 -7.98 -8.31 -32.28
N GLY A 149 -7.42 -7.37 -31.52
CA GLY A 149 -7.66 -7.25 -30.09
C GLY A 149 -6.94 -8.26 -29.18
N ARG A 150 -6.12 -9.15 -29.74
CA ARG A 150 -5.44 -10.24 -29.02
C ARG A 150 -4.27 -9.76 -28.15
N HIS A 151 -3.52 -8.79 -28.65
CA HIS A 151 -2.36 -8.23 -27.96
C HIS A 151 -2.60 -6.80 -27.51
N LEU A 152 -1.98 -6.48 -26.37
CA LEU A 152 -1.68 -5.12 -25.94
C LEU A 152 -0.16 -4.89 -26.07
N PHE A 153 0.21 -3.84 -26.78
CA PHE A 153 1.57 -3.35 -26.87
C PHE A 153 1.71 -2.13 -25.98
N ALA A 154 2.58 -2.20 -24.97
CA ALA A 154 2.92 -1.06 -24.13
C ALA A 154 4.30 -0.53 -24.50
N PHE A 155 4.37 0.74 -24.85
CA PHE A 155 5.60 1.48 -25.12
C PHE A 155 5.86 2.39 -23.93
N VAL A 156 6.96 2.19 -23.22
CA VAL A 156 7.28 2.88 -21.98
C VAL A 156 8.64 3.54 -22.13
N TRP A 157 8.66 4.87 -22.11
CA TRP A 157 9.88 5.66 -22.10
C TRP A 157 10.28 5.96 -20.66
N LEU A 158 11.56 5.78 -20.37
CA LEU A 158 12.19 6.15 -19.10
C LEU A 158 13.43 7.00 -19.39
N PRO A 159 13.76 8.01 -18.56
CA PRO A 159 15.09 8.58 -18.57
C PRO A 159 16.15 7.48 -18.45
N ARG A 160 17.27 7.61 -19.17
CA ARG A 160 18.30 6.56 -19.25
C ARG A 160 18.82 6.13 -17.87
N ASP A 161 19.04 7.09 -16.98
CA ASP A 161 19.56 6.85 -15.63
C ASP A 161 18.54 6.15 -14.71
N ASP A 162 17.27 6.12 -15.13
CA ASP A 162 16.19 5.45 -14.43
C ASP A 162 15.97 4.00 -14.87
N VAL A 163 16.72 3.49 -15.84
CA VAL A 163 16.55 2.09 -16.27
C VAL A 163 17.24 1.16 -15.27
N SER A 164 16.47 0.26 -14.65
CA SER A 164 17.00 -0.85 -13.85
C SER A 164 16.21 -2.13 -14.07
N THR A 165 16.82 -3.29 -13.80
CA THR A 165 16.14 -4.59 -13.89
C THR A 165 14.90 -4.64 -12.98
N GLY A 166 15.00 -4.10 -11.75
CA GLY A 166 13.87 -4.05 -10.81
C GLY A 166 12.73 -3.19 -11.34
N ARG A 167 13.02 -1.99 -11.86
CA ARG A 167 12.00 -1.11 -12.44
C ARG A 167 11.33 -1.71 -13.68
N ARG A 168 12.10 -2.39 -14.53
CA ARG A 168 11.56 -3.15 -15.67
C ARG A 168 10.58 -4.24 -15.22
N VAL A 169 10.91 -5.00 -14.18
CA VAL A 169 10.01 -6.05 -13.64
C VAL A 169 8.73 -5.41 -13.09
N ALA A 170 8.84 -4.40 -12.24
CA ALA A 170 7.70 -3.72 -11.62
C ALA A 170 6.73 -3.11 -12.65
N ILE A 171 7.26 -2.50 -13.72
CA ILE A 171 6.41 -1.98 -14.81
C ILE A 171 5.67 -3.12 -15.52
N GLY A 172 6.34 -4.26 -15.75
CA GLY A 172 5.71 -5.44 -16.34
C GLY A 172 4.55 -5.96 -15.49
N GLU A 173 4.79 -6.15 -14.18
CA GLU A 173 3.78 -6.62 -13.22
C GLU A 173 2.59 -5.64 -13.11
N MET A 174 2.87 -4.33 -13.08
CA MET A 174 1.83 -3.29 -13.12
C MET A 174 0.94 -3.43 -14.36
N LEU A 175 1.55 -3.61 -15.54
CA LEU A 175 0.81 -3.77 -16.79
C LEU A 175 -0.03 -5.06 -16.80
N GLU A 176 0.53 -6.18 -16.33
CA GLU A 176 -0.19 -7.46 -16.23
C GLU A 176 -1.41 -7.36 -15.31
N ALA A 177 -1.23 -6.81 -14.11
CA ALA A 177 -2.29 -6.66 -13.12
C ALA A 177 -3.43 -5.76 -13.63
N ARG A 178 -3.08 -4.63 -14.27
CA ARG A 178 -4.06 -3.63 -14.71
C ARG A 178 -4.81 -4.07 -15.97
N ALA A 179 -4.12 -4.77 -16.86
CA ALA A 179 -4.71 -5.32 -18.08
C ALA A 179 -5.42 -6.66 -17.86
N ASN A 180 -5.24 -7.31 -16.70
CA ASN A 180 -5.65 -8.69 -16.46
C ASN A 180 -5.13 -9.62 -17.59
N ALA A 181 -3.83 -9.54 -17.84
CA ALA A 181 -3.17 -10.14 -18.99
C ALA A 181 -1.83 -10.77 -18.58
N SER A 182 -1.29 -11.64 -19.43
CA SER A 182 0.05 -12.21 -19.23
C SER A 182 1.07 -11.59 -20.17
N LEU A 183 2.28 -11.35 -19.66
CA LEU A 183 3.40 -10.82 -20.42
C LEU A 183 3.99 -11.92 -21.31
N LEU A 184 3.89 -11.75 -22.64
CA LEU A 184 4.48 -12.68 -23.60
C LEU A 184 5.97 -12.42 -23.84
N SER A 185 6.33 -11.15 -23.96
CA SER A 185 7.71 -10.74 -24.25
C SER A 185 7.91 -9.29 -23.89
N TRP A 186 9.16 -8.93 -23.62
CA TRP A 186 9.59 -7.55 -23.51
C TRP A 186 10.88 -7.33 -24.29
N SER A 187 11.16 -6.08 -24.64
CA SER A 187 12.44 -5.65 -25.23
C SER A 187 12.78 -4.25 -24.76
N ILE A 188 14.06 -3.88 -24.91
CA ILE A 188 14.55 -2.54 -24.62
C ILE A 188 15.33 -2.02 -25.82
N ALA A 189 15.13 -0.75 -26.17
CA ALA A 189 15.95 0.00 -27.09
C ALA A 189 16.61 1.16 -26.33
N LEU A 190 17.93 1.21 -26.37
CA LEU A 190 18.71 2.35 -25.91
C LEU A 190 19.34 2.98 -27.15
N GLU A 191 18.86 4.16 -27.50
CA GLU A 191 19.48 5.00 -28.53
C GLU A 191 20.48 5.96 -27.88
N ASP A 192 21.17 6.78 -28.69
CA ASP A 192 22.08 7.83 -28.19
C ASP A 192 21.35 8.95 -27.41
N GLY A 193 20.01 8.89 -27.36
CA GLY A 193 19.16 9.85 -26.67
C GLY A 193 19.11 9.72 -25.13
N PRO A 194 18.46 10.68 -24.47
CA PRO A 194 18.34 10.74 -23.01
C PRO A 194 17.30 9.76 -22.42
N VAL A 195 16.55 9.05 -23.27
CA VAL A 195 15.49 8.12 -22.87
C VAL A 195 15.73 6.72 -23.44
N ALA A 196 15.35 5.71 -22.69
CA ALA A 196 15.26 4.33 -23.15
C ALA A 196 13.81 3.96 -23.41
N LEU A 197 13.57 3.16 -24.46
CA LEU A 197 12.24 2.64 -24.78
C LEU A 197 12.15 1.17 -24.36
N LEU A 198 11.34 0.91 -23.34
CA LEU A 198 10.88 -0.42 -22.97
C LEU A 198 9.61 -0.76 -23.73
N ARG A 199 9.53 -1.96 -24.30
CA ARG A 199 8.35 -2.44 -25.01
C ARG A 199 7.89 -3.74 -24.39
N TYR A 200 6.60 -3.82 -24.05
CA TYR A 200 5.96 -5.02 -23.51
C TYR A 200 4.85 -5.47 -24.45
N THR A 201 4.78 -6.78 -24.68
CA THR A 201 3.69 -7.41 -25.42
C THR A 201 2.91 -8.30 -24.46
N LEU A 202 1.67 -7.95 -24.20
CA LEU A 202 0.76 -8.68 -23.33
C LEU A 202 -0.31 -9.43 -24.13
N ASP A 203 -0.73 -10.58 -23.62
CA ASP A 203 -1.78 -11.43 -24.18
C ASP A 203 -3.11 -11.16 -23.48
N LEU A 204 -4.04 -10.48 -24.16
CA LEU A 204 -5.36 -10.10 -23.63
C LEU A 204 -6.37 -11.26 -23.72
N ARG A 205 -5.99 -12.50 -23.38
CA ARG A 205 -6.97 -13.62 -23.40
C ARG A 205 -8.04 -13.43 -22.34
N ASN A 206 -9.17 -14.12 -22.52
CA ASN A 206 -10.24 -14.23 -21.54
C ASN A 206 -10.76 -12.83 -21.13
N ASP A 207 -10.67 -12.49 -19.84
CA ASP A 207 -11.13 -11.22 -19.26
C ASP A 207 -10.08 -10.10 -19.35
N GLY A 208 -9.14 -10.20 -20.29
CA GLY A 208 -8.13 -9.17 -20.56
C GLY A 208 -8.78 -7.88 -21.08
N ARG A 209 -8.33 -6.73 -20.58
CA ARG A 209 -8.87 -5.41 -20.91
C ARG A 209 -7.77 -4.40 -21.21
N MET A 210 -8.12 -3.33 -21.91
CA MET A 210 -7.23 -2.18 -22.05
C MET A 210 -7.24 -1.38 -20.73
N PRO A 211 -6.09 -1.19 -20.08
CA PRO A 211 -5.97 -0.28 -18.94
C PRO A 211 -6.21 1.18 -19.32
N ASP A 212 -6.52 2.00 -18.32
CA ASP A 212 -6.46 3.45 -18.44
C ASP A 212 -4.99 3.92 -18.49
N ALA A 213 -4.55 4.40 -19.66
CA ALA A 213 -3.19 4.85 -19.88
C ALA A 213 -2.82 6.06 -19.00
N ALA A 214 -3.75 6.96 -18.71
CA ALA A 214 -3.48 8.15 -17.90
C ALA A 214 -3.23 7.79 -16.43
N ALA A 215 -4.01 6.86 -15.88
CA ALA A 215 -3.80 6.35 -14.53
C ALA A 215 -2.45 5.62 -14.40
N LEU A 216 -2.08 4.82 -15.41
CA LEU A 216 -0.79 4.14 -15.44
C LEU A 216 0.39 5.11 -15.60
N ASP A 217 0.23 6.21 -16.35
CA ASP A 217 1.26 7.23 -16.47
C ASP A 217 1.59 7.85 -15.10
N VAL A 218 0.56 8.14 -14.30
CA VAL A 218 0.75 8.63 -12.92
C VAL A 218 1.49 7.60 -12.06
N GLU A 219 1.11 6.33 -12.17
CA GLU A 219 1.76 5.23 -11.44
C GLU A 219 3.23 5.07 -11.87
N LEU A 220 3.51 5.14 -13.17
CA LEU A 220 4.86 5.10 -13.75
C LEU A 220 5.70 6.30 -13.28
N GLU A 221 5.16 7.52 -13.32
CA GLU A 221 5.87 8.72 -12.84
C GLU A 221 6.26 8.58 -11.36
N ARG A 222 5.39 8.01 -10.52
CA ARG A 222 5.71 7.72 -9.11
C ARG A 222 6.85 6.70 -8.98
N MET A 223 6.86 5.66 -9.81
CA MET A 223 7.95 4.67 -9.82
C MET A 223 9.31 5.30 -10.23
N VAL A 224 9.29 6.34 -11.07
CA VAL A 224 10.49 6.94 -11.64
C VAL A 224 11.02 8.13 -10.85
N ARG A 225 10.16 8.98 -10.26
CA ARG A 225 10.55 10.13 -9.41
C ARG A 225 11.60 9.79 -8.35
N GLY A 226 11.70 8.51 -8.03
CA GLY A 226 12.71 7.98 -7.14
C GLY A 226 12.13 7.93 -5.74
N TRP A 227 12.39 6.81 -5.07
CA TRP A 227 11.89 6.55 -3.73
C TRP A 227 12.27 7.66 -2.75
N LEU A 228 13.53 8.10 -2.77
CA LEU A 228 14.03 9.09 -1.83
C LEU A 228 13.39 10.49 -2.01
N PRO A 229 13.37 11.10 -3.20
CA PRO A 229 12.68 12.39 -3.40
C PRO A 229 11.18 12.33 -3.07
N ALA A 230 10.51 11.20 -3.34
CA ALA A 230 9.11 11.04 -3.02
C ALA A 230 8.86 10.96 -1.51
N VAL A 231 9.69 10.23 -0.77
CA VAL A 231 9.64 10.16 0.71
C VAL A 231 9.96 11.53 1.31
N GLU A 232 10.96 12.26 0.80
CA GLU A 232 11.27 13.62 1.26
C GLU A 232 10.08 14.56 1.10
N HIS A 233 9.42 14.52 -0.06
CA HIS A 233 8.24 15.33 -0.31
C HIS A 233 7.11 14.98 0.66
N ALA A 234 6.81 13.69 0.87
CA ALA A 234 5.78 13.26 1.81
C ALA A 234 6.07 13.69 3.26
N LEU A 235 7.33 13.59 3.71
CA LEU A 235 7.72 14.09 5.04
C LEU A 235 7.43 15.59 5.22
N ARG A 236 7.55 16.39 4.15
CA ARG A 236 7.21 17.82 4.20
C ARG A 236 5.71 18.06 4.29
N GLU A 237 4.92 17.31 3.53
CA GLU A 237 3.45 17.40 3.59
C GLU A 237 2.92 17.02 4.98
N ASP A 238 3.58 16.06 5.64
CA ASP A 238 3.30 15.67 7.03
C ASP A 238 3.87 16.66 8.08
N GLY A 239 4.33 17.84 7.66
CA GLY A 239 4.68 18.96 8.54
C GLY A 239 6.16 19.04 8.96
N ALA A 240 7.05 18.19 8.44
CA ALA A 240 8.48 18.34 8.70
C ALA A 240 9.06 19.57 7.96
N THR A 241 9.93 20.32 8.64
CA THR A 241 10.66 21.42 7.99
C THR A 241 11.50 20.90 6.81
N PRO A 242 11.75 21.68 5.75
CA PRO A 242 12.51 21.21 4.58
C PRO A 242 13.85 20.56 4.94
N ALA A 243 14.61 21.18 5.87
CA ALA A 243 15.88 20.64 6.34
C ALA A 243 15.73 19.32 7.12
N ARG A 244 14.68 19.18 7.94
CA ARG A 244 14.42 17.94 8.68
C ARG A 244 13.96 16.83 7.73
N ALA A 245 13.08 17.14 6.78
CA ALA A 245 12.57 16.19 5.79
C ALA A 245 13.71 15.61 4.93
N ALA A 246 14.58 16.48 4.37
CA ALA A 246 15.73 16.05 3.58
C ALA A 246 16.67 15.13 4.40
N ARG A 247 16.99 15.49 5.65
CA ARG A 247 17.84 14.68 6.53
C ARG A 247 17.23 13.31 6.83
N LEU A 248 15.93 13.27 7.15
CA LEU A 248 15.23 12.02 7.42
C LEU A 248 15.14 11.13 6.17
N ALA A 249 14.79 11.70 5.02
CA ALA A 249 14.71 10.97 3.76
C ALA A 249 16.08 10.38 3.35
N LEU A 250 17.14 11.19 3.41
CA LEU A 250 18.51 10.73 3.12
C LEU A 250 18.94 9.58 4.02
N ARG A 251 18.61 9.64 5.31
CA ARG A 251 18.99 8.61 6.28
C ARG A 251 18.17 7.34 6.14
N TYR A 252 16.85 7.43 6.03
CA TYR A 252 15.97 6.27 6.19
C TYR A 252 15.36 5.75 4.89
N ALA A 253 15.11 6.60 3.89
CA ALA A 253 14.46 6.13 2.65
C ALA A 253 15.26 5.00 1.96
N PRO A 254 16.61 5.07 1.85
CA PRO A 254 17.40 3.97 1.29
C PRO A 254 17.35 2.66 2.08
N CYS A 255 16.98 2.71 3.37
CA CYS A 255 16.97 1.55 4.26
C CYS A 255 15.77 0.62 4.04
N PHE A 256 14.69 1.11 3.42
CA PHE A 256 13.51 0.29 3.15
C PHE A 256 13.80 -0.77 2.07
N PRO A 257 13.45 -2.05 2.27
CA PRO A 257 13.67 -3.10 1.28
C PRO A 257 12.73 -2.95 0.08
N PHE A 258 13.13 -3.48 -1.09
CA PHE A 258 12.32 -3.39 -2.32
C PHE A 258 10.90 -3.92 -2.16
N GLY A 259 10.71 -5.04 -1.44
CA GLY A 259 9.38 -5.60 -1.19
C GLY A 259 8.43 -4.59 -0.54
N TYR A 260 8.92 -3.84 0.47
CA TYR A 260 8.16 -2.78 1.11
C TYR A 260 7.87 -1.63 0.13
N ARG A 261 8.87 -1.18 -0.64
CA ARG A 261 8.72 -0.07 -1.62
C ARG A 261 7.72 -0.38 -2.74
N ASN A 262 7.54 -1.66 -3.05
CA ASN A 262 6.60 -2.12 -4.08
C ASN A 262 5.16 -2.21 -3.56
N SER A 263 4.97 -2.52 -2.26
CA SER A 263 3.65 -2.67 -1.65
C SER A 263 3.15 -1.43 -0.93
N ASN A 264 4.02 -0.47 -0.63
CA ASN A 264 3.68 0.73 0.13
C ASN A 264 4.02 2.00 -0.64
N ALA A 265 3.18 3.02 -0.47
CA ALA A 265 3.41 4.33 -1.04
C ALA A 265 4.51 5.09 -0.27
N PRO A 266 5.26 6.01 -0.90
CA PRO A 266 6.26 6.85 -0.23
C PRO A 266 5.71 7.62 0.99
N GLU A 267 4.43 7.97 0.98
CA GLU A 267 3.71 8.61 2.08
C GLU A 267 3.64 7.70 3.32
N GLU A 268 3.47 6.40 3.12
CA GLU A 268 3.46 5.44 4.22
C GLU A 268 4.86 5.26 4.81
N ALA A 269 5.90 5.26 3.96
CA ALA A 269 7.28 5.27 4.41
C ALA A 269 7.61 6.53 5.22
N ALA A 270 7.14 7.70 4.79
CA ALA A 270 7.30 8.95 5.54
C ALA A 270 6.70 8.85 6.95
N ARG A 271 5.47 8.30 7.07
CA ARG A 271 4.82 8.05 8.36
C ARG A 271 5.55 7.03 9.21
N ASP A 272 6.17 6.01 8.61
CA ASP A 272 6.96 5.01 9.32
C ASP A 272 8.31 5.58 9.80
N ILE A 273 8.91 6.51 9.06
CA ILE A 273 10.20 7.14 9.42
C ILE A 273 10.07 7.99 10.68
N VAL A 274 8.97 8.71 10.88
CA VAL A 274 8.78 9.61 12.03
C VAL A 274 8.92 8.89 13.38
N PRO A 275 8.17 7.80 13.67
CA PRO A 275 8.31 7.06 14.93
C PRO A 275 9.67 6.39 15.05
N ILE A 276 10.22 5.81 13.97
CA ILE A 276 11.56 5.19 13.97
C ILE A 276 12.63 6.22 14.37
N ALA A 277 12.58 7.42 13.80
CA ALA A 277 13.53 8.49 14.10
C ALA A 277 13.35 9.09 15.51
N GLY A 278 12.22 8.80 16.17
CA GLY A 278 11.95 9.19 17.56
C GLY A 278 12.41 8.17 18.60
N LEU A 279 12.82 6.97 18.21
CA LEU A 279 13.30 5.94 19.14
C LEU A 279 14.66 6.32 19.71
N ALA A 280 14.77 6.32 21.05
CA ALA A 280 16.00 6.68 21.74
C ALA A 280 17.04 5.56 21.76
N ASP A 281 16.59 4.31 21.90
CA ASP A 281 17.45 3.13 22.06
C ASP A 281 16.71 1.83 21.64
N ALA A 282 17.37 0.69 21.85
CA ALA A 282 16.83 -0.63 21.52
C ALA A 282 15.68 -1.09 22.43
N ASN A 283 15.47 -0.46 23.59
CA ASN A 283 14.33 -0.73 24.47
C ASN A 283 13.12 0.10 24.08
N ALA A 284 13.30 1.32 23.57
CA ALA A 284 12.19 2.19 23.13
C ALA A 284 11.25 1.50 22.13
N ARG A 285 9.95 1.74 22.26
CA ARG A 285 8.90 1.23 21.39
C ARG A 285 8.03 2.39 20.94
N SER A 286 7.63 2.36 19.67
CA SER A 286 6.57 3.23 19.17
C SER A 286 5.53 2.37 18.51
N VAL A 287 4.26 2.71 18.71
CA VAL A 287 3.11 1.95 18.21
C VAL A 287 2.26 2.91 17.41
N ARG A 288 1.75 2.46 16.27
CA ARG A 288 0.79 3.20 15.45
C ARG A 288 -0.38 2.30 15.08
N ILE A 289 -1.60 2.74 15.35
CA ILE A 289 -2.83 2.02 15.04
C ILE A 289 -3.57 2.77 13.94
N TYR A 290 -3.94 2.07 12.88
CA TYR A 290 -4.62 2.69 11.74
C TYR A 290 -5.54 1.70 11.01
N PRO A 291 -6.62 2.19 10.38
CA PRO A 291 -7.46 1.36 9.53
C PRO A 291 -6.83 1.18 8.14
N GLN A 292 -6.95 -0.01 7.56
CA GLN A 292 -6.57 -0.31 6.17
C GLN A 292 -7.54 -1.36 5.60
N ASP A 293 -8.15 -1.06 4.46
CA ASP A 293 -9.09 -1.97 3.75
C ASP A 293 -10.22 -2.53 4.64
N GLY A 294 -10.73 -1.70 5.56
CA GLY A 294 -11.78 -2.08 6.51
C GLY A 294 -11.30 -2.91 7.71
N LYS A 295 -9.99 -3.16 7.80
CA LYS A 295 -9.35 -3.89 8.90
C LYS A 295 -8.56 -2.94 9.81
N LEU A 296 -8.30 -3.35 11.05
CA LEU A 296 -7.45 -2.60 11.97
C LEU A 296 -6.02 -3.15 11.91
N ARG A 297 -5.04 -2.25 11.78
CA ARG A 297 -3.62 -2.61 11.78
C ARG A 297 -2.89 -1.92 12.91
N ILE A 298 -1.90 -2.63 13.48
CA ILE A 298 -0.98 -2.11 14.49
C ILE A 298 0.43 -2.25 13.96
N LYS A 299 1.11 -1.12 13.73
CA LYS A 299 2.54 -1.09 13.45
C LYS A 299 3.31 -0.87 14.74
N LEU A 300 4.30 -1.72 14.97
CA LEU A 300 5.27 -1.59 16.05
C LEU A 300 6.65 -1.30 15.48
N TYR A 301 7.27 -0.25 16.00
CA TYR A 301 8.61 0.20 15.60
C TYR A 301 9.61 -0.06 16.72
N ARG A 302 10.77 -0.62 16.38
CA ARG A 302 11.87 -0.80 17.32
C ARG A 302 13.25 -0.76 16.64
N LEU A 303 14.30 -0.58 17.45
CA LEU A 303 15.69 -0.71 17.05
C LEU A 303 16.29 -2.05 17.52
N GLY A 304 17.35 -2.52 16.85
CA GLY A 304 18.17 -3.64 17.31
C GLY A 304 17.54 -5.02 17.14
N GLY A 305 17.00 -5.32 15.96
CA GLY A 305 16.48 -6.64 15.59
C GLY A 305 14.95 -6.81 15.63
N PRO A 306 14.44 -7.99 15.22
CA PRO A 306 13.00 -8.30 15.24
C PRO A 306 12.51 -8.56 16.66
N LEU A 307 11.28 -8.15 16.97
CA LEU A 307 10.59 -8.55 18.20
C LEU A 307 10.01 -9.97 18.04
N PRO A 308 10.28 -10.91 18.96
CA PRO A 308 9.62 -12.21 18.94
C PRO A 308 8.10 -12.09 19.09
N LEU A 309 7.36 -12.89 18.33
CA LEU A 309 5.89 -12.96 18.44
C LEU A 309 5.43 -13.37 19.85
N SER A 310 6.20 -14.19 20.55
CA SER A 310 5.95 -14.58 21.94
C SER A 310 5.95 -13.40 22.91
N ASP A 311 6.54 -12.27 22.52
CA ASP A 311 6.66 -11.08 23.36
C ASP A 311 5.57 -10.07 22.98
N ALA A 312 5.27 -9.93 21.68
CA ALA A 312 4.28 -8.98 21.17
C ALA A 312 2.83 -9.46 21.35
N VAL A 313 2.53 -10.70 20.95
CA VAL A 313 1.16 -11.22 20.87
C VAL A 313 0.46 -11.20 22.24
N PRO A 314 1.09 -11.64 23.35
CA PRO A 314 0.45 -11.59 24.65
C PRO A 314 0.08 -10.16 25.10
N VAL A 315 0.85 -9.15 24.68
CA VAL A 315 0.48 -7.75 24.94
C VAL A 315 -0.81 -7.40 24.22
N PHE A 316 -0.88 -7.66 22.92
CA PHE A 316 -2.09 -7.36 22.13
C PHE A 316 -3.33 -8.10 22.67
N GLU A 317 -3.21 -9.36 23.06
CA GLU A 317 -4.29 -10.14 23.66
C GLU A 317 -4.77 -9.57 25.01
N ASN A 318 -3.84 -9.09 25.84
CA ASN A 318 -4.17 -8.44 27.11
C ASN A 318 -4.84 -7.07 26.93
N PHE A 319 -4.56 -6.38 25.82
CA PHE A 319 -5.30 -5.19 25.38
C PHE A 319 -6.63 -5.52 24.69
N GLY A 320 -6.96 -6.80 24.49
CA GLY A 320 -8.22 -7.25 23.92
C GLY A 320 -8.21 -7.42 22.41
N PHE A 321 -7.06 -7.32 21.75
CA PHE A 321 -6.93 -7.59 20.31
C PHE A 321 -6.73 -9.08 20.04
N ARG A 322 -7.29 -9.55 18.93
CA ARG A 322 -6.93 -10.84 18.33
C ARG A 322 -5.97 -10.58 17.16
N VAL A 323 -4.78 -11.16 17.21
CA VAL A 323 -3.80 -11.06 16.12
C VAL A 323 -4.15 -12.06 15.02
N ILE A 324 -4.19 -11.60 13.77
CA ILE A 324 -4.54 -12.40 12.60
C ILE A 324 -3.29 -12.80 11.82
N GLU A 325 -2.47 -11.81 11.46
CA GLU A 325 -1.21 -12.02 10.74
C GLU A 325 -0.20 -10.91 11.10
N GLU A 326 1.07 -11.17 10.79
CA GLU A 326 2.18 -10.24 10.95
C GLU A 326 2.97 -10.16 9.64
N LEU A 327 3.35 -8.94 9.24
CA LEU A 327 4.34 -8.69 8.21
C LEU A 327 5.55 -7.94 8.79
N PRO A 328 6.68 -8.62 9.07
CA PRO A 328 7.89 -7.97 9.55
C PRO A 328 8.68 -7.34 8.39
N THR A 329 9.14 -6.10 8.58
CA THR A 329 10.02 -5.38 7.66
C THR A 329 11.30 -4.96 8.37
N ALA A 330 12.42 -5.53 7.95
CA ALA A 330 13.75 -5.10 8.39
C ALA A 330 14.23 -3.90 7.54
N LEU A 331 14.65 -2.82 8.19
CA LEU A 331 15.34 -1.71 7.53
C LEU A 331 16.85 -1.97 7.57
N ALA A 332 17.50 -1.86 6.42
CA ALA A 332 18.94 -2.11 6.28
C ALA A 332 19.80 -0.89 6.68
N GLY A 333 21.10 -1.11 6.88
CA GLY A 333 22.07 -0.03 7.09
C GLY A 333 21.90 0.70 8.43
N ASP A 334 22.18 2.01 8.44
CA ASP A 334 22.29 2.84 9.65
C ASP A 334 20.96 3.10 10.40
N ALA A 335 19.85 2.56 9.89
CA ALA A 335 18.57 2.60 10.58
C ALA A 335 18.50 1.57 11.71
N ASP A 336 19.06 0.37 11.51
CA ASP A 336 18.97 -0.81 12.40
C ASP A 336 17.58 -0.96 13.06
N ALA A 337 16.54 -0.82 12.24
CA ALA A 337 15.15 -0.70 12.68
C ALA A 337 14.28 -1.82 12.10
N TYR A 338 13.26 -2.20 12.83
CA TYR A 338 12.24 -3.15 12.42
C TYR A 338 10.86 -2.53 12.55
N ILE A 339 10.03 -2.79 11.53
CA ILE A 339 8.60 -2.51 11.54
C ILE A 339 7.89 -3.86 11.59
N HIS A 340 7.06 -4.06 12.61
CA HIS A 340 6.18 -5.22 12.70
C HIS A 340 4.75 -4.74 12.45
N ASP A 341 4.18 -5.12 11.32
CA ASP A 341 2.85 -4.69 10.90
C ASP A 341 1.83 -5.82 11.12
N PHE A 342 1.01 -5.67 12.15
CA PHE A 342 0.03 -6.66 12.57
C PHE A 342 -1.36 -6.33 12.04
N GLU A 343 -2.03 -7.31 11.43
CA GLU A 343 -3.49 -7.26 11.26
C GLU A 343 -4.14 -7.76 12.55
N VAL A 344 -5.09 -6.97 13.08
CA VAL A 344 -5.78 -7.29 14.33
C VAL A 344 -7.29 -7.10 14.23
N GLU A 345 -8.01 -7.81 15.09
CA GLU A 345 -9.46 -7.68 15.26
C GLU A 345 -9.82 -7.39 16.72
N LEU A 346 -10.86 -6.59 16.91
CA LEU A 346 -11.53 -6.47 18.21
C LEU A 346 -12.64 -7.52 18.30
N PRO A 347 -12.72 -8.29 19.41
CA PRO A 347 -13.80 -9.22 19.66
C PRO A 347 -15.17 -8.52 19.50
N GLY A 348 -16.01 -9.06 18.60
CA GLY A 348 -17.34 -8.50 18.32
C GLY A 348 -17.38 -7.42 17.24
N GLY A 349 -16.28 -7.15 16.52
CA GLY A 349 -16.28 -6.28 15.34
C GLY A 349 -16.48 -4.79 15.64
N GLY A 350 -16.14 -4.35 16.86
CA GLY A 350 -16.27 -2.96 17.30
C GLY A 350 -15.11 -2.06 16.89
N THR A 351 -15.25 -0.77 17.17
CA THR A 351 -14.18 0.24 17.06
C THR A 351 -13.51 0.46 18.42
N LEU A 352 -12.29 1.01 18.41
CA LEU A 352 -11.62 1.51 19.61
C LEU A 352 -12.54 2.54 20.30
N LYS A 353 -12.83 2.35 21.60
CA LYS A 353 -13.57 3.37 22.37
C LYS A 353 -12.64 4.39 23.03
N GLY A 354 -11.41 3.97 23.35
CA GLY A 354 -10.36 4.87 23.83
C GLY A 354 -9.77 5.73 22.71
N ASP A 355 -9.14 6.82 23.10
CA ASP A 355 -8.31 7.62 22.20
C ASP A 355 -7.13 6.79 21.67
N THR A 356 -6.94 6.79 20.35
CA THR A 356 -5.93 5.96 19.68
C THR A 356 -4.53 6.20 20.21
N ALA A 357 -4.14 7.47 20.42
CA ALA A 357 -2.81 7.82 20.92
C ALA A 357 -2.57 7.31 22.35
N THR A 358 -3.62 7.32 23.18
CA THR A 358 -3.59 6.74 24.53
C THR A 358 -3.37 5.22 24.49
N VAL A 359 -4.04 4.52 23.58
CA VAL A 359 -3.85 3.07 23.40
C VAL A 359 -2.44 2.76 22.89
N GLU A 360 -1.96 3.47 21.88
CA GLU A 360 -0.60 3.34 21.35
C GLU A 360 0.46 3.52 22.44
N GLY A 361 0.35 4.58 23.24
CA GLY A 361 1.28 4.86 24.34
C GLY A 361 1.24 3.80 25.45
N ALA A 362 0.06 3.26 25.75
CA ALA A 362 -0.09 2.19 26.74
C ALA A 362 0.55 0.87 26.27
N ILE A 363 0.35 0.49 25.00
CA ILE A 363 0.98 -0.70 24.42
C ILE A 363 2.51 -0.54 24.42
N ALA A 364 3.01 0.62 23.99
CA ALA A 364 4.44 0.93 24.02
C ALA A 364 5.01 0.80 25.45
N ALA A 365 4.32 1.35 26.45
CA ALA A 365 4.75 1.24 27.85
C ALA A 365 4.84 -0.19 28.38
N VAL A 366 3.92 -1.07 27.98
CA VAL A 366 3.94 -2.49 28.36
C VAL A 366 5.08 -3.23 27.64
N LEU A 367 5.28 -2.98 26.34
CA LEU A 367 6.37 -3.58 25.57
C LEU A 367 7.76 -3.12 26.04
N GLU A 368 7.84 -1.94 26.66
CA GLU A 368 9.05 -1.39 27.29
C GLU A 368 9.24 -1.86 28.75
N MET A 369 8.36 -2.74 29.25
CA MET A 369 8.36 -3.23 30.64
C MET A 369 8.17 -2.12 31.68
N ARG A 370 7.60 -0.97 31.29
CA ARG A 370 7.28 0.16 32.19
C ARG A 370 5.86 0.08 32.75
N ALA A 371 5.04 -0.83 32.23
CA ALA A 371 3.68 -1.09 32.68
C ALA A 371 3.40 -2.60 32.71
N GLU A 372 2.43 -3.00 33.52
CA GLU A 372 2.09 -4.41 33.69
C GLU A 372 1.34 -4.96 32.47
N ASN A 373 1.64 -6.21 32.11
CA ASN A 373 1.01 -6.94 31.01
C ASN A 373 -0.05 -7.92 31.54
N ASP A 374 -1.28 -7.46 31.75
CA ASP A 374 -2.40 -8.31 32.18
C ASP A 374 -3.74 -7.88 31.57
N ALA A 375 -4.78 -8.67 31.80
CA ALA A 375 -6.08 -8.46 31.19
C ALA A 375 -6.76 -7.15 31.58
N PHE A 376 -6.32 -6.42 32.62
CA PHE A 376 -6.88 -5.09 32.91
C PHE A 376 -6.62 -4.10 31.76
N ASN A 377 -5.58 -4.31 30.96
CA ASN A 377 -5.22 -3.44 29.85
C ASN A 377 -6.34 -3.34 28.79
N ARG A 378 -7.20 -4.36 28.65
CA ARG A 378 -8.35 -4.29 27.73
C ARG A 378 -9.34 -3.18 28.06
N LEU A 379 -9.39 -2.73 29.31
CA LEU A 379 -10.27 -1.64 29.72
C LEU A 379 -9.86 -0.29 29.09
N ILE A 380 -8.59 -0.14 28.68
CA ILE A 380 -8.12 1.03 27.94
C ILE A 380 -8.78 1.08 26.56
N VAL A 381 -8.93 -0.08 25.93
CA VAL A 381 -9.46 -0.22 24.56
C VAL A 381 -10.98 -0.29 24.53
N GLU A 382 -11.56 -1.17 25.34
CA GLU A 382 -12.99 -1.51 25.30
C GLU A 382 -13.87 -0.58 26.15
N ALA A 383 -13.31 0.03 27.19
CA ALA A 383 -14.00 0.95 28.10
C ALA A 383 -13.47 2.39 28.01
N GLY A 384 -12.39 2.64 27.26
CA GLY A 384 -11.81 3.97 27.09
C GLY A 384 -11.17 4.54 28.37
N LEU A 385 -10.79 3.67 29.32
CA LEU A 385 -10.20 4.12 30.57
C LEU A 385 -8.74 4.58 30.37
N ALA A 386 -8.36 5.65 31.07
CA ALA A 386 -6.97 6.09 31.05
C ALA A 386 -6.05 5.04 31.72
N PRO A 387 -4.78 4.91 31.28
CA PRO A 387 -3.85 3.93 31.85
C PRO A 387 -3.69 4.04 33.37
N ALA A 388 -3.65 5.26 33.91
CA ALA A 388 -3.58 5.50 35.36
C ALA A 388 -4.80 4.94 36.12
N SER A 389 -6.00 5.05 35.53
CA SER A 389 -7.23 4.48 36.08
C SER A 389 -7.18 2.96 36.16
N VAL A 390 -6.57 2.32 35.16
CA VAL A 390 -6.37 0.88 35.11
C VAL A 390 -5.40 0.42 36.20
N VAL A 391 -4.34 1.20 36.47
CA VAL A 391 -3.42 0.93 37.60
C VAL A 391 -4.16 0.98 38.94
N LEU A 392 -5.06 1.94 39.15
CA LEU A 392 -5.88 2.03 40.38
C LEU A 392 -6.80 0.82 40.54
N LEU A 393 -7.54 0.44 39.49
CA LEU A 393 -8.41 -0.74 39.49
C LEU A 393 -7.63 -2.02 39.83
N ARG A 394 -6.43 -2.16 39.27
CA ARG A 394 -5.52 -3.27 39.56
C ARG A 394 -5.07 -3.27 41.03
N ALA A 395 -4.74 -2.10 41.59
CA ALA A 395 -4.35 -1.98 42.98
C ALA A 395 -5.50 -2.34 43.95
N TRP A 396 -6.72 -1.85 43.68
CA TRP A 396 -7.88 -2.22 44.49
C TRP A 396 -8.24 -3.69 44.38
N PHE A 397 -8.12 -4.30 43.20
CA PHE A 397 -8.27 -5.74 43.03
C PHE A 397 -7.26 -6.53 43.86
N ARG A 398 -5.97 -6.14 43.84
CA ARG A 398 -4.93 -6.80 44.64
C ARG A 398 -5.18 -6.69 46.14
N TYR A 399 -5.61 -5.52 46.61
CA TYR A 399 -6.03 -5.32 48.00
C TYR A 399 -7.21 -6.24 48.36
N LEU A 400 -8.26 -6.25 47.54
CA LEU A 400 -9.42 -7.12 47.75
C LEU A 400 -9.05 -8.61 47.78
N ARG A 401 -8.12 -9.05 46.93
CA ARG A 401 -7.60 -10.42 46.95
C ARG A 401 -6.90 -10.74 48.27
N GLN A 402 -6.11 -9.81 48.79
CA GLN A 402 -5.45 -9.96 50.08
C GLN A 402 -6.45 -10.03 51.25
N THR A 403 -7.57 -9.32 51.16
CA THR A 403 -8.63 -9.31 52.18
C THR A 403 -9.70 -10.39 51.98
N GLY A 404 -9.50 -11.35 51.06
CA GLY A 404 -10.34 -12.55 50.93
C GLY A 404 -11.32 -12.59 49.75
N LEU A 405 -11.20 -11.70 48.75
CA LEU A 405 -12.01 -11.80 47.53
C LEU A 405 -11.66 -13.06 46.72
N SER A 406 -12.64 -13.94 46.53
CA SER A 406 -12.46 -15.23 45.88
C SER A 406 -12.31 -15.16 44.35
N TYR A 407 -12.82 -14.11 43.71
CA TYR A 407 -12.83 -13.97 42.25
C TYR A 407 -11.43 -13.75 41.65
N GLY A 408 -11.15 -14.43 40.53
CA GLY A 408 -9.91 -14.28 39.76
C GLY A 408 -9.81 -12.98 38.99
N LEU A 409 -8.60 -12.66 38.51
CA LEU A 409 -8.32 -11.42 37.76
C LEU A 409 -9.22 -11.31 36.53
N VAL A 410 -9.32 -12.38 35.73
CA VAL A 410 -10.13 -12.39 34.50
C VAL A 410 -11.61 -12.12 34.80
N THR A 411 -12.16 -12.72 35.87
CA THR A 411 -13.55 -12.51 36.28
C THR A 411 -13.81 -11.06 36.67
N VAL A 412 -12.90 -10.45 37.44
CA VAL A 412 -13.03 -9.04 37.86
C VAL A 412 -12.93 -8.09 36.67
N VAL A 413 -12.02 -8.34 35.74
CA VAL A 413 -11.91 -7.57 34.50
C VAL A 413 -13.19 -7.69 33.67
N GLU A 414 -13.76 -8.89 33.51
CA GLU A 414 -15.02 -9.06 32.77
C GLU A 414 -16.20 -8.32 33.41
N ALA A 415 -16.29 -8.29 34.75
CA ALA A 415 -17.31 -7.52 35.45
C ALA A 415 -17.18 -6.02 35.16
N LEU A 416 -15.95 -5.47 35.21
CA LEU A 416 -15.68 -4.07 34.86
C LEU A 416 -15.96 -3.77 33.39
N ARG A 417 -15.63 -4.70 32.50
CA ARG A 417 -15.81 -4.60 31.04
C ARG A 417 -17.29 -4.58 30.64
N ARG A 418 -18.13 -5.38 31.31
CA ARG A 418 -19.59 -5.41 31.09
C ARG A 418 -20.31 -4.20 31.67
N ALA A 419 -19.72 -3.54 32.67
CA ALA A 419 -20.27 -2.34 33.30
C ALA A 419 -19.33 -1.11 33.13
N PRO A 420 -19.04 -0.66 31.89
CA PRO A 420 -18.04 0.38 31.64
C PRO A 420 -18.41 1.74 32.27
N ALA A 421 -19.71 2.05 32.36
CA ALA A 421 -20.20 3.24 33.05
C ALA A 421 -19.89 3.20 34.56
N VAL A 422 -20.05 2.03 35.19
CA VAL A 422 -19.70 1.83 36.61
C VAL A 422 -18.19 1.91 36.80
N ALA A 423 -17.40 1.26 35.93
CA ALA A 423 -15.94 1.33 36.00
C ALA A 423 -15.41 2.77 35.92
N THR A 424 -15.99 3.58 35.03
CA THR A 424 -15.67 5.01 34.90
C THR A 424 -16.08 5.78 36.16
N ALA A 425 -17.32 5.59 36.63
CA ALA A 425 -17.82 6.27 37.81
C ALA A 425 -17.05 5.92 39.09
N LEU A 426 -16.55 4.68 39.23
CA LEU A 426 -15.67 4.28 40.34
C LEU A 426 -14.38 5.13 40.38
N VAL A 427 -13.74 5.28 39.23
CA VAL A 427 -12.51 6.07 39.09
C VAL A 427 -12.79 7.56 39.30
N ASP A 428 -13.88 8.07 38.72
CA ASP A 428 -14.29 9.47 38.88
C ASP A 428 -14.62 9.81 40.33
N ARG A 429 -15.28 8.90 41.05
CA ARG A 429 -15.50 9.02 42.49
C ARG A 429 -14.15 9.17 43.20
N PHE A 430 -13.21 8.24 42.94
CA PHE A 430 -11.90 8.28 43.59
C PHE A 430 -11.16 9.60 43.32
N ALA A 431 -11.13 10.05 42.06
CA ALA A 431 -10.52 11.31 41.69
C ALA A 431 -11.23 12.51 42.34
N ALA A 432 -12.57 12.53 42.37
CA ALA A 432 -13.32 13.60 43.04
C ALA A 432 -12.97 13.72 44.53
N ALA A 433 -12.71 12.59 45.21
CA ALA A 433 -12.37 12.58 46.63
C ALA A 433 -10.91 12.93 46.94
N HIS A 434 -9.99 12.70 46.01
CA HIS A 434 -8.55 12.69 46.34
C HIS A 434 -7.65 13.47 45.39
N ASP A 435 -8.11 13.85 44.19
CA ASP A 435 -7.35 14.66 43.24
C ASP A 435 -7.31 16.13 43.73
N PRO A 436 -6.13 16.67 44.12
CA PRO A 436 -6.02 18.04 44.59
C PRO A 436 -6.48 19.07 43.54
N ALA A 437 -6.37 18.73 42.24
CA ALA A 437 -6.83 19.61 41.17
C ALA A 437 -8.37 19.74 41.12
N ARG A 438 -9.11 18.79 41.70
CA ARG A 438 -10.59 18.75 41.72
C ARG A 438 -11.19 19.18 43.06
N ALA A 439 -10.38 19.70 43.98
CA ALA A 439 -10.78 19.97 45.37
C ALA A 439 -11.97 20.95 45.53
N LYS A 440 -12.16 21.89 44.60
CA LYS A 440 -13.19 22.95 44.71
C LYS A 440 -14.64 22.43 44.60
N ASP A 441 -14.88 21.39 43.80
CA ASP A 441 -16.21 20.83 43.53
C ASP A 441 -16.38 19.38 44.04
N SER A 442 -15.46 18.96 44.92
CA SER A 442 -15.30 17.57 45.36
C SER A 442 -16.60 16.95 45.90
N ALA A 443 -17.36 17.64 46.75
CA ALA A 443 -18.57 17.09 47.36
C ALA A 443 -19.68 16.80 46.33
N ALA A 444 -19.92 17.73 45.40
CA ALA A 444 -20.93 17.56 44.35
C ALA A 444 -20.50 16.48 43.34
N ALA A 445 -19.22 16.45 42.96
CA ALA A 445 -18.67 15.45 42.08
C ALA A 445 -18.69 14.04 42.70
N ILE A 446 -18.40 13.90 43.99
CA ILE A 446 -18.55 12.62 44.72
C ILE A 446 -20.01 12.16 44.69
N ALA A 447 -20.95 13.05 45.02
CA ALA A 447 -22.38 12.69 45.04
C ALA A 447 -22.88 12.27 43.65
N ALA A 448 -22.45 12.96 42.59
CA ALA A 448 -22.79 12.61 41.21
C ALA A 448 -22.20 11.24 40.82
N ALA A 449 -20.94 10.98 41.15
CA ALA A 449 -20.30 9.69 40.88
C ALA A 449 -20.95 8.55 41.68
N ASP A 450 -21.32 8.78 42.95
CA ASP A 450 -22.04 7.81 43.77
C ASP A 450 -23.44 7.49 43.21
N ALA A 451 -24.16 8.49 42.71
CA ALA A 451 -25.43 8.27 42.02
C ALA A 451 -25.26 7.47 40.73
N ALA A 452 -24.22 7.76 39.94
CA ALA A 452 -23.90 7.01 38.72
C ALA A 452 -23.51 5.55 39.02
N ILE A 453 -22.75 5.30 40.09
CA ILE A 453 -22.42 3.95 40.55
C ILE A 453 -23.69 3.21 40.97
N ALA A 454 -24.57 3.82 41.77
CA ALA A 454 -25.81 3.19 42.22
C ALA A 454 -26.72 2.82 41.03
N ALA A 455 -26.98 3.77 40.14
CA ALA A 455 -27.79 3.54 38.94
C ALA A 455 -27.18 2.47 38.02
N GLY A 456 -25.85 2.47 37.87
CA GLY A 456 -25.17 1.46 37.06
C GLY A 456 -25.20 0.06 37.69
N LEU A 457 -25.10 -0.05 39.02
CA LEU A 457 -25.22 -1.33 39.74
C LEU A 457 -26.64 -1.90 39.64
N ASP A 458 -27.68 -1.06 39.68
CA ASP A 458 -29.08 -1.52 39.51
C ASP A 458 -29.33 -2.15 38.14
N ALA A 459 -28.52 -1.82 37.13
CA ALA A 459 -28.57 -2.39 35.79
C ALA A 459 -27.75 -3.69 35.63
N VAL A 460 -26.99 -4.12 36.64
CA VAL A 460 -26.16 -5.33 36.56
C VAL A 460 -26.99 -6.57 36.85
N SER A 461 -27.17 -7.43 35.84
CA SER A 461 -27.99 -8.64 35.97
C SER A 461 -27.27 -9.82 36.62
N ALA A 462 -25.93 -9.85 36.56
CA ALA A 462 -25.12 -10.95 37.10
C ALA A 462 -24.72 -10.66 38.55
N ILE A 463 -25.13 -11.56 39.47
CA ILE A 463 -24.89 -11.39 40.91
C ILE A 463 -23.40 -11.31 41.28
N ASP A 464 -22.55 -12.05 40.56
CA ASP A 464 -21.10 -12.02 40.77
C ASP A 464 -20.50 -10.68 40.32
N ASP A 465 -20.95 -10.15 39.19
CA ASP A 465 -20.50 -8.85 38.67
C ASP A 465 -20.90 -7.73 39.65
N ASP A 466 -22.14 -7.73 40.16
CA ASP A 466 -22.62 -6.79 41.18
C ASP A 466 -21.77 -6.86 42.46
N ARG A 467 -21.51 -8.07 42.97
CA ARG A 467 -20.69 -8.26 44.17
C ARG A 467 -19.26 -7.74 43.99
N ILE A 468 -18.65 -7.96 42.83
CA ILE A 468 -17.30 -7.46 42.50
C ILE A 468 -17.29 -5.93 42.46
N LEU A 469 -18.23 -5.32 41.73
CA LEU A 469 -18.29 -3.87 41.57
C LEU A 469 -18.57 -3.16 42.89
N ARG A 470 -19.46 -3.72 43.74
CA ARG A 470 -19.72 -3.23 45.10
C ARG A 470 -18.48 -3.34 46.00
N ALA A 471 -17.73 -4.44 45.92
CA ALA A 471 -16.51 -4.61 46.69
C ALA A 471 -15.46 -3.54 46.33
N ILE A 472 -15.27 -3.27 45.04
CA ILE A 472 -14.38 -2.19 44.57
C ILE A 472 -14.89 -0.83 45.07
N SER A 473 -16.19 -0.55 44.92
CA SER A 473 -16.79 0.70 45.44
C SER A 473 -16.55 0.88 46.94
N GLY A 474 -16.66 -0.19 47.73
CA GLY A 474 -16.38 -0.20 49.16
C GLY A 474 -14.96 0.23 49.50
N VAL A 475 -13.95 -0.32 48.80
CA VAL A 475 -12.53 0.06 49.00
C VAL A 475 -12.29 1.53 48.69
N ILE A 476 -12.87 2.02 47.59
CA ILE A 476 -12.76 3.43 47.21
C ILE A 476 -13.42 4.31 48.28
N ARG A 477 -14.58 3.90 48.82
CA ARG A 477 -15.26 4.62 49.91
C ARG A 477 -14.50 4.63 51.23
N ALA A 478 -13.81 3.54 51.54
CA ALA A 478 -12.97 3.43 52.72
C ALA A 478 -11.62 4.16 52.60
N THR A 479 -11.25 4.66 51.42
CA THR A 479 -9.97 5.36 51.27
C THR A 479 -10.05 6.76 51.90
N LEU A 480 -9.24 6.99 52.94
CA LEU A 480 -9.15 8.27 53.64
C LEU A 480 -8.12 9.21 53.02
N ARG A 481 -6.95 8.66 52.62
CA ARG A 481 -5.85 9.41 52.01
C ARG A 481 -5.07 8.52 51.06
N THR A 482 -4.47 9.12 50.03
CA THR A 482 -3.69 8.41 49.02
C THR A 482 -2.58 9.31 48.47
N ASN A 483 -1.52 8.70 47.93
CA ASN A 483 -0.49 9.41 47.16
C ASN A 483 -0.72 9.34 45.64
N ALA A 484 -1.83 8.77 45.15
CA ALA A 484 -2.10 8.50 43.73
C ALA A 484 -1.96 9.72 42.80
N PHE A 485 -2.12 10.94 43.32
CA PHE A 485 -2.02 12.20 42.58
C PHE A 485 -0.74 12.99 42.88
N ALA A 486 0.26 12.34 43.50
CA ALA A 486 1.55 12.91 43.84
C ALA A 486 2.69 12.16 43.11
N PRO A 487 3.86 12.79 42.88
CA PRO A 487 4.99 12.14 42.20
C PRO A 487 5.43 10.80 42.84
N ALA A 488 5.24 10.65 44.15
CA ALA A 488 5.54 9.41 44.87
C ALA A 488 4.75 8.19 44.38
N ALA A 489 3.61 8.38 43.69
CA ALA A 489 2.84 7.30 43.09
C ALA A 489 3.61 6.53 42.00
N ALA A 490 4.65 7.15 41.41
CA ALA A 490 5.49 6.49 40.41
C ALA A 490 6.32 5.34 41.00
N GLU A 491 6.64 5.39 42.30
CA GLU A 491 7.38 4.35 42.99
C GLU A 491 6.43 3.32 43.63
N ALA A 492 5.40 3.79 44.34
CA ALA A 492 4.41 2.92 44.97
C ALA A 492 3.08 3.65 45.19
N LEU A 493 1.96 2.95 45.00
CA LEU A 493 0.64 3.44 45.40
C LEU A 493 0.35 3.10 46.86
N ALA A 494 -0.07 4.11 47.61
CA ALA A 494 -0.45 3.97 49.02
C ALA A 494 -1.88 4.47 49.24
N PHE A 495 -2.62 3.72 50.06
CA PHE A 495 -4.00 4.03 50.46
C PHE A 495 -4.12 3.85 51.97
N LYS A 496 -4.54 4.90 52.68
CA LYS A 496 -4.95 4.79 54.08
C LYS A 496 -6.43 4.43 54.11
N MET A 497 -6.77 3.24 54.60
CA MET A 497 -8.16 2.79 54.74
C MET A 497 -8.75 3.19 56.08
N ASP A 498 -10.05 3.43 56.09
CA ASP A 498 -10.89 3.51 57.30
C ASP A 498 -11.11 2.09 57.82
N SER A 499 -10.64 1.84 59.05
CA SER A 499 -10.49 0.50 59.63
C SER A 499 -11.69 0.04 60.43
#